data_AF-A0A2G0E5Y8-F1
#
_entry.id   AF-A0A2G0E5Y8-F1
#
_cell.length_a   1.000
_cell.length_b   1.000
_cell.length_c   1.000
_cell.angle_alpha   90.00
_cell.angle_beta   90.00
_cell.angle_gamma   90.00
#
_symmetry.space_group_name_H-M   'P 1'
#
loop_
_entity.id
_entity.type
_entity.pdbx_description
1 polymer ?
#
loop_
_entity_poly.entity_id
_entity_poly.type
_entity_poly.pdbx_seq_one_letter_code
_entity_poly.pdbx_strand_id
1 'polypeptide(L)'
;KKMKLKKNNVYIVRLKQGTKDVLMDLDIMDGMMFNGHVSDEIMGNSQKMRSYLRGAFMASGSVNNPETSRYHLEIFSIYEQHNQDICDMLNYYGLHARTLERRNGYISYLKGAEKIADFLTLIGATNSMLRFEDVR
;
A
#
# COMPACT_ATOMS: atom_id res chain seq x y z
N LYS A 1 23.98 -12.09 -17.20
CA LYS A 1 24.31 -11.88 -15.77
C LYS A 1 23.33 -12.73 -14.94
N LYS A 2 23.78 -13.81 -14.28
CA LYS A 2 22.89 -14.70 -13.49
C LYS A 2 22.28 -13.91 -12.32
N MET A 3 20.95 -13.87 -12.21
CA MET A 3 20.29 -13.32 -11.02
C MET A 3 20.68 -14.15 -9.79
N LYS A 4 21.43 -13.56 -8.86
CA LYS A 4 21.55 -14.10 -7.51
C LYS A 4 20.22 -13.81 -6.81
N LEU A 5 19.36 -14.83 -6.68
CA LEU A 5 18.22 -14.77 -5.77
C LEU A 5 18.74 -14.39 -4.38
N LYS A 6 18.34 -13.22 -3.87
CA LYS A 6 18.57 -12.88 -2.47
C LYS A 6 17.81 -13.91 -1.64
N LYS A 7 18.53 -14.65 -0.80
CA LYS A 7 17.94 -15.59 0.17
C LYS A 7 17.22 -14.79 1.26
N ASN A 8 16.02 -14.32 0.95
CA ASN A 8 15.12 -13.74 1.94
C ASN A 8 14.27 -14.88 2.52
N ASN A 9 14.03 -14.85 3.83
CA ASN A 9 13.09 -15.78 4.45
C ASN A 9 11.68 -15.49 3.90
N VAL A 10 11.05 -16.49 3.29
CA VAL A 10 9.67 -16.41 2.82
C VAL A 10 8.79 -17.12 3.84
N TYR A 11 7.89 -16.36 4.47
CA TYR A 11 6.89 -16.91 5.39
C TYR A 11 5.58 -17.08 4.64
N ILE A 12 5.01 -18.28 4.68
CA ILE A 12 3.71 -18.58 4.06
C ILE A 12 2.75 -19.02 5.17
N VAL A 13 1.68 -18.25 5.36
CA VAL A 13 0.55 -18.65 6.20
C VAL A 13 -0.52 -19.25 5.30
N ARG A 14 -0.98 -20.46 5.61
CA ARG A 14 -2.03 -21.14 4.84
C ARG A 14 -3.17 -21.54 5.76
N LEU A 15 -4.34 -20.94 5.56
CA LEU A 15 -5.58 -21.41 6.17
C LEU A 15 -6.17 -22.55 5.33
N LYS A 16 -6.55 -23.65 5.99
CA LYS A 16 -7.24 -24.80 5.37
C LYS A 16 -8.71 -24.90 5.77
N GLN A 17 -9.10 -24.27 6.88
CA GLN A 17 -10.44 -24.31 7.45
C GLN A 17 -10.76 -22.90 7.99
N GLY A 18 -12.04 -22.56 8.08
CA GLY A 18 -12.48 -21.24 8.55
C GLY A 18 -12.14 -20.08 7.60
N THR A 19 -11.70 -20.35 6.37
CA THR A 19 -11.28 -19.30 5.42
C THR A 19 -12.42 -18.35 5.10
N LYS A 20 -13.64 -18.89 4.91
CA LYS A 20 -14.82 -18.08 4.60
C LYS A 20 -15.14 -17.11 5.74
N ASP A 21 -15.14 -17.60 6.97
CA ASP A 21 -15.44 -16.81 8.17
C ASP A 21 -14.41 -15.67 8.32
N VAL A 22 -13.12 -15.98 8.17
CA VAL A 22 -12.05 -14.96 8.21
C VAL A 22 -12.20 -13.92 7.10
N LEU A 23 -12.58 -14.32 5.87
CA LEU A 23 -12.79 -13.37 4.77
C LEU A 23 -14.01 -12.48 5.00
N MET A 24 -15.07 -13.01 5.63
CA MET A 24 -16.25 -12.25 6.02
C MET A 24 -15.95 -11.29 7.17
N ASP A 25 -15.25 -11.76 8.21
CA ASP A 25 -14.83 -10.94 9.36
C ASP A 25 -13.90 -9.78 8.97
N LEU A 26 -13.10 -9.97 7.92
CA LEU A 26 -12.23 -8.93 7.36
C LEU A 26 -12.93 -8.04 6.33
N ASP A 27 -14.22 -8.28 6.07
CA ASP A 27 -15.04 -7.55 5.09
C ASP A 27 -14.46 -7.58 3.66
N ILE A 28 -13.74 -8.67 3.34
CA ILE A 28 -13.17 -8.94 2.02
C ILE A 28 -14.22 -9.62 1.12
N MET A 29 -15.22 -10.26 1.72
CA MET A 29 -16.23 -11.03 1.00
C MET A 29 -17.60 -10.90 1.67
N ASP A 30 -18.63 -10.61 0.87
CA ASP A 30 -20.03 -10.69 1.26
C ASP A 30 -20.70 -11.86 0.53
N GLY A 31 -21.11 -12.87 1.29
CA GLY A 31 -21.67 -14.11 0.75
C GLY A 31 -20.69 -14.86 -0.17
N MET A 32 -20.89 -14.73 -1.48
CA MET A 32 -20.03 -15.31 -2.54
C MET A 32 -19.33 -14.25 -3.39
N MET A 33 -19.53 -12.96 -3.10
CA MET A 33 -18.97 -11.85 -3.86
C MET A 33 -17.78 -11.25 -3.12
N PHE A 34 -16.70 -10.95 -3.83
CA PHE A 34 -15.59 -10.18 -3.28
C PHE A 34 -15.97 -8.70 -3.17
N ASN A 35 -15.60 -8.08 -2.07
CA ASN A 35 -15.68 -6.64 -1.93
C ASN A 35 -14.49 -6.00 -2.64
N GLY A 36 -14.79 -5.15 -3.63
CA GLY A 36 -13.77 -4.37 -4.32
C GLY A 36 -13.28 -3.18 -3.50
N HIS A 37 -14.00 -2.80 -2.44
CA HIS A 37 -13.68 -1.70 -1.56
C HIS A 37 -13.03 -2.14 -0.25
N VAL A 38 -12.32 -1.21 0.36
CA VAL A 38 -11.87 -1.31 1.75
C VAL A 38 -13.06 -1.06 2.67
N SER A 39 -13.19 -1.87 3.72
CA SER A 39 -14.28 -1.77 4.70
C SER A 39 -14.52 -0.34 5.21
N ASP A 40 -15.78 0.04 5.34
CA ASP A 40 -16.20 1.31 5.96
C ASP A 40 -15.69 1.45 7.39
N GLU A 41 -15.52 0.34 8.11
CA GLU A 41 -14.94 0.34 9.45
C GLU A 41 -13.48 0.83 9.45
N ILE A 42 -12.74 0.50 8.40
CA ILE A 42 -11.36 0.93 8.20
C ILE A 42 -11.33 2.38 7.70
N MET A 43 -12.12 2.70 6.67
CA MET A 43 -12.20 4.03 6.07
C MET A 43 -12.69 5.10 7.06
N GLY A 44 -13.60 4.73 7.98
CA GLY A 44 -14.13 5.61 9.01
C GLY A 44 -13.21 5.85 10.21
N ASN A 45 -12.02 5.24 10.26
CA ASN A 45 -11.10 5.36 11.39
C ASN A 45 -9.66 5.64 10.94
N SER A 46 -9.16 6.82 11.32
CA SER A 46 -7.81 7.27 10.92
C SER A 46 -6.70 6.26 11.29
N GLN A 47 -6.71 5.72 12.50
CA GLN A 47 -5.69 4.75 12.92
C GLN A 47 -5.75 3.44 12.13
N LYS A 48 -6.94 3.00 11.74
CA LYS A 48 -7.12 1.83 10.87
C LYS A 48 -6.66 2.12 9.46
N MET A 49 -7.01 3.27 8.87
CA MET A 49 -6.48 3.69 7.57
C MET A 49 -4.94 3.72 7.56
N ARG A 50 -4.31 4.28 8.60
CA ARG A 50 -2.85 4.29 8.73
C ARG A 50 -2.26 2.87 8.73
N SER A 51 -2.89 1.98 9.48
CA SER A 51 -2.46 0.57 9.58
C SER A 51 -2.67 -0.17 8.27
N TYR A 52 -3.76 0.13 7.56
CA TYR A 52 -4.06 -0.40 6.24
C TYR A 52 -3.03 0.04 5.20
N LEU A 53 -2.73 1.35 5.12
CA LEU A 53 -1.72 1.90 4.22
C LEU A 53 -0.34 1.27 4.43
N ARG A 54 0.04 1.00 5.68
CA ARG A 54 1.26 0.24 6.01
C ARG A 54 1.22 -1.16 5.40
N GLY A 55 0.12 -1.91 5.61
CA GLY A 55 -0.07 -3.24 5.07
C GLY A 55 -0.07 -3.27 3.54
N ALA A 56 -0.81 -2.35 2.91
CA ALA A 56 -0.88 -2.20 1.46
C ALA A 56 0.50 -1.89 0.86
N PHE A 57 1.27 -0.99 1.48
CA PHE A 57 2.63 -0.70 1.03
C PHE A 57 3.58 -1.89 1.18
N MET A 58 3.46 -2.68 2.25
CA MET A 58 4.24 -3.91 2.40
C MET A 58 3.88 -4.98 1.36
N ALA A 59 2.60 -5.06 0.98
CA ALA A 59 2.10 -6.07 0.05
C ALA A 59 2.43 -5.75 -1.42
N SER A 60 2.24 -4.48 -1.83
CA SER A 60 2.32 -4.08 -3.24
C SER A 60 2.90 -2.68 -3.46
N GLY A 61 3.54 -2.11 -2.44
CA GLY A 61 4.17 -0.80 -2.50
C GLY A 61 5.59 -0.82 -3.03
N SER A 62 6.01 0.29 -3.63
CA SER A 62 7.40 0.54 -3.98
C SER A 62 7.74 2.03 -3.92
N VAL A 63 9.01 2.33 -3.64
CA VAL A 63 9.59 3.67 -3.76
C VAL A 63 10.86 3.55 -4.58
N ASN A 64 11.09 4.50 -5.48
CA ASN A 64 12.31 4.49 -6.28
C ASN A 64 13.54 4.97 -5.49
N ASN A 65 14.72 4.88 -6.10
CA ASN A 65 15.96 5.35 -5.48
C ASN A 65 15.90 6.89 -5.29
N PRO A 66 16.03 7.40 -4.04
CA PRO A 66 16.02 8.83 -3.75
C PRO A 66 17.13 9.63 -4.45
N GLU A 67 18.23 8.98 -4.86
CA GLU A 67 19.31 9.64 -5.63
C GLU A 67 18.85 10.16 -7.01
N THR A 68 17.64 9.79 -7.45
CA THR A 68 17.07 10.26 -8.71
C THR A 68 16.10 11.42 -8.48
N SER A 69 16.16 12.45 -9.32
CA SER A 69 15.23 13.60 -9.24
C SER A 69 13.76 13.26 -9.52
N ARG A 70 13.47 12.02 -9.96
CA ARG A 70 12.14 11.56 -10.35
C ARG A 70 11.44 10.85 -9.20
N TYR A 71 11.35 11.46 -8.03
CA TYR A 71 10.70 10.90 -6.83
C TYR A 71 9.34 10.28 -7.13
N HIS A 72 9.22 9.00 -6.81
CA HIS A 72 8.02 8.21 -7.08
C HIS A 72 7.83 7.13 -6.03
N LEU A 73 6.67 7.16 -5.38
CA LEU A 73 6.16 6.10 -4.53
C LEU A 73 4.82 5.64 -5.09
N GLU A 74 4.59 4.34 -5.14
CA GLU A 74 3.32 3.77 -5.62
C GLU A 74 2.87 2.59 -4.77
N ILE A 75 1.56 2.39 -4.70
CA ILE A 75 0.91 1.17 -4.22
C ILE A 75 0.07 0.62 -5.38
N PHE A 76 0.30 -0.63 -5.76
CA PHE A 76 -0.40 -1.30 -6.84
C PHE A 76 -1.66 -2.04 -6.35
N SER A 77 -2.71 -2.04 -7.16
CA SER A 77 -3.88 -2.91 -7.00
C SER A 77 -4.36 -3.46 -8.33
N ILE A 78 -4.99 -4.64 -8.29
CA ILE A 78 -5.66 -5.24 -9.45
C ILE A 78 -7.05 -4.63 -9.65
N TYR A 79 -7.68 -4.12 -8.58
CA TYR A 79 -9.04 -3.61 -8.58
C TYR A 79 -9.05 -2.08 -8.53
N GLU A 80 -9.85 -1.46 -9.39
CA GLU A 80 -9.95 0.00 -9.48
C GLU A 80 -10.53 0.62 -8.20
N GLN A 81 -11.58 0.01 -7.66
CA GLN A 81 -12.26 0.45 -6.43
C GLN A 81 -11.27 0.53 -5.26
N HIS A 82 -10.58 -0.57 -4.96
CA HIS A 82 -9.56 -0.62 -3.93
C HIS A 82 -8.41 0.38 -4.18
N ASN A 83 -8.02 0.59 -5.44
CA ASN A 83 -7.02 1.59 -5.76
C ASN A 83 -7.49 3.02 -5.41
N GLN A 84 -8.75 3.32 -5.69
CA GLN A 84 -9.36 4.60 -5.36
C GLN A 84 -9.44 4.78 -3.84
N ASP A 85 -9.84 3.76 -3.09
CA ASP A 85 -9.88 3.83 -1.61
C ASP A 85 -8.48 4.10 -1.02
N ILE A 86 -7.43 3.48 -1.58
CA ILE A 86 -6.04 3.80 -1.21
C ILE A 86 -5.72 5.27 -1.50
N CYS A 87 -6.12 5.79 -2.66
CA CYS A 87 -5.90 7.19 -3.02
C CYS A 87 -6.59 8.13 -2.02
N ASP A 88 -7.84 7.81 -1.65
CA ASP A 88 -8.63 8.60 -0.73
C ASP A 88 -8.05 8.55 0.70
N MET A 89 -7.58 7.39 1.15
CA MET A 89 -6.83 7.26 2.41
C MET A 89 -5.55 8.10 2.40
N LEU A 90 -4.77 8.08 1.32
CA LEU A 90 -3.57 8.92 1.20
C LEU A 90 -3.92 10.41 1.24
N ASN A 91 -5.01 10.80 0.57
CA ASN A 91 -5.46 12.19 0.50
C ASN A 91 -6.12 12.68 1.79
N TYR A 92 -6.73 11.80 2.58
CA TYR A 92 -7.16 12.10 3.95
C TYR A 92 -5.99 12.62 4.81
N TYR A 93 -4.78 12.10 4.57
CA TYR A 93 -3.54 12.55 5.23
C TYR A 93 -2.83 13.70 4.51
N GLY A 94 -3.44 14.34 3.51
CA GLY A 94 -2.86 15.49 2.81
C GLY A 94 -1.66 15.14 1.91
N LEU A 95 -1.57 13.89 1.44
CA LEU A 95 -0.45 13.43 0.62
C LEU A 95 -0.59 13.75 -0.88
N HIS A 96 -1.76 14.22 -1.33
CA HIS A 96 -2.04 14.59 -2.72
C HIS A 96 -1.69 13.47 -3.73
N ALA A 97 -2.10 12.25 -3.40
CA ALA A 97 -1.99 11.09 -4.25
C ALA A 97 -2.84 11.23 -5.51
N ARG A 98 -2.40 10.54 -6.55
CA ARG A 98 -3.11 10.40 -7.82
C ARG A 98 -3.20 8.94 -8.22
N THR A 99 -4.20 8.62 -9.01
CA THR A 99 -4.37 7.29 -9.60
C THR A 99 -3.82 7.26 -11.04
N LEU A 100 -3.41 6.08 -11.49
CA LEU A 100 -3.06 5.82 -12.89
C LEU A 100 -3.35 4.36 -13.25
N GLU A 101 -4.02 4.15 -14.37
CA GLU A 101 -4.20 2.81 -14.95
C GLU A 101 -2.88 2.29 -15.55
N ARG A 102 -2.60 1.01 -15.32
CA ARG A 102 -1.49 0.27 -15.91
C ARG A 102 -2.03 -0.98 -16.59
N ARG A 103 -1.19 -1.60 -17.43
CA ARG A 103 -1.56 -2.78 -18.23
C ARG A 103 -2.27 -3.90 -17.46
N ASN A 104 -1.96 -4.09 -16.17
CA ASN A 104 -2.46 -5.21 -15.36
C ASN A 104 -3.18 -4.74 -14.09
N GLY A 105 -3.64 -3.49 -14.02
CA GLY A 105 -4.31 -2.95 -12.83
C GLY A 105 -4.08 -1.46 -12.68
N TYR A 106 -4.02 -0.99 -11.45
CA TYR A 106 -4.04 0.42 -11.10
C TYR A 106 -2.95 0.72 -10.08
N ILE A 107 -2.49 1.97 -10.06
CA ILE A 107 -1.61 2.46 -9.02
C ILE A 107 -2.19 3.71 -8.37
N SER A 108 -1.96 3.85 -7.08
CA SER A 108 -2.06 5.10 -6.33
C SER A 108 -0.66 5.55 -6.00
N TYR A 109 -0.29 6.76 -6.44
CA TYR A 109 1.10 7.21 -6.44
C TYR A 109 1.28 8.62 -5.89
N LEU A 110 2.46 8.83 -5.30
CA LEU A 110 2.95 10.10 -4.80
C LEU A 110 4.15 10.56 -5.64
N LYS A 111 4.25 11.88 -5.80
CA LYS A 111 5.41 12.55 -6.39
C LYS A 111 5.92 13.61 -5.42
N GLY A 112 7.19 13.95 -5.55
CA GLY A 112 7.85 14.92 -4.69
C GLY A 112 8.32 14.26 -3.39
N ALA A 113 9.51 14.64 -2.96
CA ALA A 113 10.17 13.99 -1.86
C ALA A 113 9.49 14.22 -0.51
N GLU A 114 8.98 15.43 -0.27
CA GLU A 114 8.25 15.78 0.96
C GLU A 114 7.08 14.83 1.22
N LYS A 115 6.23 14.60 0.21
CA LYS A 115 5.07 13.70 0.34
C LYS A 115 5.47 12.24 0.55
N ILE A 116 6.61 11.82 -0.02
CA ILE A 116 7.14 10.48 0.21
C ILE A 116 7.67 10.34 1.64
N ALA A 117 8.39 11.33 2.14
CA ALA A 117 8.90 11.34 3.51
C ALA A 117 7.76 11.38 4.55
N ASP A 118 6.72 12.19 4.30
CA ASP A 118 5.49 12.23 5.10
C ASP A 118 4.81 10.87 5.13
N PHE A 119 4.69 10.21 3.97
CA PHE A 119 4.12 8.87 3.88
C PHE A 119 4.93 7.83 4.66
N LEU A 120 6.26 7.83 4.52
CA LEU A 120 7.14 6.90 5.27
C LEU A 120 7.02 7.12 6.79
N THR A 121 6.88 8.37 7.22
CA THR A 121 6.60 8.73 8.62
C THR A 121 5.23 8.21 9.07
N LEU A 122 4.19 8.44 8.26
CA LEU A 122 2.83 7.99 8.53
C LEU A 122 2.76 6.48 8.74
N ILE A 123 3.42 5.69 7.89
CA ILE A 123 3.45 4.23 8.04
C ILE A 123 4.44 3.75 9.11
N GLY A 124 5.17 4.63 9.79
CA GLY A 124 6.12 4.27 10.85
C GLY A 124 7.43 3.66 10.35
N ALA A 125 7.81 3.93 9.10
CA ALA A 125 9.06 3.48 8.49
C ALA A 125 10.21 4.49 8.77
N THR A 126 10.40 4.86 10.04
CA THR A 126 11.31 5.96 10.46
C THR A 126 12.73 5.80 9.94
N ASN A 127 13.32 4.60 10.02
CA ASN A 127 14.67 4.36 9.52
C ASN A 127 14.79 4.53 7.99
N SER A 128 13.75 4.15 7.25
CA SER A 128 13.70 4.35 5.80
C SER A 128 13.49 5.81 5.44
N MET A 129 12.68 6.54 6.22
CA MET A 129 12.48 7.97 6.06
C MET A 129 13.77 8.76 6.29
N LEU A 130 14.48 8.50 7.39
CA LEU A 130 15.77 9.16 7.68
C LEU A 130 16.78 8.94 6.55
N ARG A 131 16.91 7.70 6.08
CA ARG A 131 17.77 7.38 4.92
C ARG A 131 17.33 8.07 3.63
N PHE A 132 16.03 8.26 3.46
CA PHE A 132 15.49 8.94 2.29
C PHE A 132 15.82 10.44 2.34
N GLU A 133 15.69 11.08 3.51
CA GLU A 133 16.06 12.48 3.72
C GLU A 133 17.59 12.72 3.65
N ASP A 134 18.41 11.79 4.13
CA ASP A 134 19.88 11.89 4.06
C ASP A 134 20.43 11.85 2.62
N VAL A 135 19.71 11.19 1.71
CA VAL A 135 20.14 10.96 0.32
C VAL A 135 19.56 11.98 -0.67
N ARG A 136 18.42 12.57 -0.32
CA ARG A 136 17.72 13.58 -1.13
C ARG A 136 18.52 14.89 -1.22
#